data_AF-A0AA37IXN6-F1
#
_entry.id   AF-A0AA37IXN6-F1
#
_cell.length_a   1.000
_cell.length_b   1.000
_cell.length_c   1.000
_cell.angle_alpha   90.00
_cell.angle_beta   90.00
_cell.angle_gamma   90.00
#
_symmetry.space_group_name_H-M   'P 1'
#
loop_
_entity.id
_entity.type
_entity.pdbx_description
1 polymer ?
#
loop_
_entity_poly.entity_id
_entity_poly.type
_entity_poly.pdbx_seq_one_letter_code
_entity_poly.pdbx_strand_id
1 'polypeptide(L)'
;MTVSNTNAMNSMNNACASCPGFVSKSMDEVILNLLESIAMQENALSHILCAESQKMQTAMEMDGLDLCKLLEINDSATNMVHAVANLELALKDKLEFVTNNFCYSSCDDDDDNDDC
;
A
#
# COMPACT_ATOMS: atom_id res chain seq x y z
N MET A 1 -28.91 33.49 23.91
CA MET A 1 -27.75 32.59 24.00
C MET A 1 -28.20 31.24 23.49
N THR A 2 -27.95 30.95 22.21
CA THR A 2 -28.09 29.61 21.64
C THR A 2 -26.86 29.39 20.77
N VAL A 3 -26.29 28.21 20.96
CA VAL A 3 -24.90 27.87 20.70
C VAL A 3 -24.76 27.38 19.26
N SER A 4 -23.65 27.77 18.64
CA SER A 4 -23.06 27.24 17.42
C SER A 4 -23.24 25.72 17.26
N ASN A 5 -23.46 25.24 16.04
CA ASN A 5 -22.57 24.25 15.40
C ASN A 5 -22.91 24.00 13.92
N THR A 6 -22.50 24.90 13.02
CA THR A 6 -22.52 24.63 11.56
C THR A 6 -21.12 24.62 10.94
N ASN A 7 -20.07 24.67 11.78
CA ASN A 7 -18.70 24.91 11.33
C ASN A 7 -17.79 23.68 11.40
N ALA A 8 -18.27 22.52 11.84
CA ALA A 8 -17.44 21.31 11.93
C ALA A 8 -17.33 20.55 10.60
N MET A 9 -18.40 20.42 9.81
CA MET A 9 -18.36 19.66 8.55
C MET A 9 -17.65 20.42 7.40
N ASN A 10 -17.69 21.75 7.38
CA ASN A 10 -16.97 22.53 6.36
C ASN A 10 -15.46 22.62 6.60
N SER A 11 -14.96 22.16 7.75
CA SER A 11 -13.53 22.23 8.09
C SER A 11 -12.70 21.08 7.50
N MET A 12 -13.30 19.95 7.14
CA MET A 12 -12.57 18.83 6.51
C MET A 12 -12.35 19.06 5.01
N ASN A 13 -13.18 19.87 4.34
CA ASN A 13 -13.04 20.17 2.91
C ASN A 13 -11.99 21.25 2.60
N ASN A 14 -11.56 22.04 3.59
CA ASN A 14 -10.69 23.20 3.35
C ASN A 14 -9.21 22.99 3.73
N ALA A 15 -8.86 21.87 4.39
CA ALA A 15 -7.48 21.58 4.77
C ALA A 15 -6.66 20.94 3.64
N CYS A 16 -7.32 20.37 2.62
CA CYS A 16 -6.68 19.73 1.46
C CYS A 16 -6.58 20.66 0.23
N ALA A 17 -7.15 21.87 0.30
CA ALA A 17 -7.26 22.77 -0.86
C ALA A 17 -5.99 23.60 -1.16
N SER A 18 -4.96 23.54 -0.30
CA SER A 18 -3.80 24.44 -0.40
C SER A 18 -2.48 23.78 -0.80
N CYS A 19 -2.48 22.51 -1.20
CA CYS A 19 -1.35 21.90 -1.89
C CYS A 19 -1.45 22.21 -3.40
N PRO A 20 -0.51 22.99 -3.99
CA PRO A 20 -0.53 23.25 -5.43
C PRO A 20 -0.37 21.92 -6.18
N GLY A 21 -1.41 21.49 -6.89
CA GLY A 21 -1.43 20.24 -7.68
C GLY A 21 -2.43 19.17 -7.23
N PHE A 22 -3.25 19.42 -6.20
CA PHE A 22 -4.31 18.49 -5.83
C PHE A 22 -5.46 18.51 -6.85
N VAL A 23 -5.51 17.49 -7.71
CA VAL A 23 -6.66 17.20 -8.57
C VAL A 23 -7.64 16.35 -7.78
N SER A 24 -8.89 16.79 -7.67
CA SER A 24 -9.97 15.96 -7.12
C SER A 24 -10.19 14.77 -8.03
N LYS A 25 -9.75 13.59 -7.59
CA LYS A 25 -9.91 12.32 -8.32
C LYS A 25 -11.23 11.66 -7.94
N SER A 26 -11.88 10.98 -8.90
CA SER A 26 -13.05 10.15 -8.58
C SER A 26 -12.62 8.93 -7.75
N MET A 27 -13.57 8.29 -7.06
CA MET A 27 -13.28 7.09 -6.26
C MET A 27 -12.66 5.97 -7.13
N ASP A 28 -13.20 5.76 -8.34
CA ASP A 28 -12.66 4.78 -9.29
C ASP A 28 -11.23 5.09 -9.69
N GLU A 29 -10.91 6.37 -9.87
CA GLU A 29 -9.57 6.81 -10.21
C GLU A 29 -8.61 6.58 -9.03
N VAL A 30 -9.02 6.83 -7.79
CA VAL A 30 -8.21 6.53 -6.60
C VAL A 30 -7.92 5.04 -6.49
N ILE A 31 -8.92 4.18 -6.68
CA ILE A 31 -8.76 2.72 -6.66
C ILE A 31 -7.82 2.26 -7.78
N LEU A 32 -7.99 2.79 -8.99
CA LEU A 32 -7.14 2.44 -10.13
C LEU A 32 -5.68 2.85 -9.88
N ASN A 33 -5.43 4.07 -9.38
CA ASN A 33 -4.08 4.52 -9.02
C ASN A 33 -3.46 3.63 -7.94
N LEU A 34 -4.26 3.16 -6.99
CA LEU A 34 -3.78 2.25 -5.95
C LEU A 34 -3.39 0.90 -6.56
N LEU A 35 -4.23 0.30 -7.39
CA LEU A 35 -3.94 -0.96 -8.08
C LEU A 35 -2.71 -0.86 -9.00
N GLU A 36 -2.56 0.25 -9.73
CA GLU A 36 -1.38 0.52 -10.56
C GLU A 36 -0.12 0.61 -9.69
N SER A 37 -0.20 1.28 -8.53
CA SER A 37 0.94 1.36 -7.61
C SER A 37 1.35 -0.01 -7.07
N ILE A 38 0.40 -0.90 -6.79
CA ILE A 38 0.66 -2.27 -6.34
C ILE A 38 1.31 -3.06 -7.48
N ALA A 39 0.74 -3.03 -8.68
CA ALA A 39 1.28 -3.74 -9.84
C ALA A 39 2.72 -3.31 -10.18
N MET A 40 3.01 -2.00 -10.08
CA MET A 40 4.38 -1.49 -10.27
C MET A 40 5.35 -2.02 -9.20
N GLN A 41 4.92 -2.10 -7.94
CA GLN A 41 5.73 -2.61 -6.84
C GLN A 41 5.99 -4.11 -7.01
N GLU A 42 4.97 -4.89 -7.36
CA GLU A 42 5.11 -6.33 -7.65
C GLU A 42 6.06 -6.59 -8.82
N ASN A 43 5.98 -5.77 -9.87
CA ASN A 43 6.91 -5.89 -11.00
C ASN A 43 8.36 -5.55 -10.60
N ALA A 44 8.56 -4.49 -9.80
CA ALA A 44 9.88 -4.16 -9.28
C ALA A 44 10.45 -5.29 -8.39
N LEU A 45 9.62 -5.90 -7.55
CA LEU A 45 10.00 -7.05 -6.72
C LEU A 45 10.41 -8.26 -7.57
N SER A 46 9.66 -8.58 -8.63
CA SER A 46 10.01 -9.65 -9.57
C SER A 46 11.40 -9.44 -10.19
N HIS A 47 11.73 -8.19 -10.57
CA HIS A 47 13.06 -7.86 -11.09
C HIS A 47 14.16 -8.03 -10.05
N ILE A 48 13.93 -7.66 -8.79
CA ILE A 48 14.89 -7.89 -7.70
C ILE A 48 15.13 -9.39 -7.52
N LEU A 49 14.07 -10.18 -7.44
CA LEU A 49 14.17 -11.64 -7.26
C LEU A 49 14.90 -12.31 -8.42
N CYS A 50 14.65 -11.88 -9.66
CA CYS A 50 15.39 -12.35 -10.83
C CYS A 50 16.89 -12.06 -10.71
N ALA A 51 17.27 -10.86 -10.27
CA ALA A 51 18.67 -10.49 -10.08
C ALA A 51 19.35 -11.33 -8.98
N GLU A 52 18.66 -11.62 -7.89
CA GLU A 52 19.16 -12.51 -6.84
C GLU A 52 19.34 -13.96 -7.32
N SER A 53 18.38 -14.48 -8.08
CA SER A 53 18.49 -15.80 -8.69
C SER A 53 19.71 -15.90 -9.62
N GLN A 54 19.95 -14.87 -10.44
CA GLN A 54 21.11 -14.83 -11.33
C GLN A 54 22.42 -14.76 -10.55
N LYS A 55 22.45 -14.02 -9.43
CA LYS A 55 23.62 -14.01 -8.54
C LYS A 55 23.91 -15.38 -7.94
N MET A 56 22.88 -16.09 -7.47
CA MET A 56 23.04 -17.46 -6.96
C MET A 56 23.54 -18.42 -8.05
N GLN A 57 22.96 -18.36 -9.25
CA GLN A 57 23.37 -19.19 -10.37
C GLN A 57 24.83 -18.93 -10.76
N THR A 58 25.22 -17.66 -10.84
CA THR A 58 26.61 -17.27 -11.13
C THR A 58 27.56 -17.77 -10.04
N ALA A 59 27.19 -17.61 -8.76
CA ALA A 59 28.01 -18.08 -7.65
C ALA A 59 28.24 -19.61 -7.70
N MET A 60 27.23 -20.39 -8.05
CA MET A 60 27.36 -21.85 -8.20
C MET A 60 28.32 -22.28 -9.32
N GLU A 61 28.51 -21.43 -10.33
CA GLU A 61 29.41 -21.68 -11.47
C GLU A 61 30.83 -21.15 -11.23
N MET A 62 31.07 -20.42 -10.12
CA MET A 62 32.39 -19.90 -9.77
C MET A 62 33.28 -20.97 -9.15
N ASP A 63 34.40 -21.29 -9.81
CA ASP A 63 35.46 -22.11 -9.24
C ASP A 63 36.03 -21.49 -7.96
N GLY A 64 36.10 -22.28 -6.88
CA GLY A 64 36.65 -21.84 -5.58
C GLY A 64 35.65 -21.24 -4.59
N LEU A 65 34.34 -21.42 -4.81
CA LEU A 65 33.32 -21.09 -3.81
C LEU A 65 33.33 -22.11 -2.67
N ASP A 66 33.63 -21.66 -1.45
CA ASP A 66 33.48 -22.48 -0.25
C ASP A 66 32.05 -22.42 0.31
N LEU A 67 31.71 -23.39 1.16
CA LEU A 67 30.40 -23.49 1.78
C LEU A 67 30.02 -22.24 2.58
N CYS A 68 30.98 -21.50 3.15
CA CYS A 68 30.72 -20.31 3.94
C CYS A 68 30.19 -19.17 3.06
N LYS A 69 30.79 -18.94 1.89
CA LYS A 69 30.29 -17.94 0.93
C LYS A 69 28.92 -18.30 0.36
N LEU A 70 28.65 -19.59 0.18
CA LEU A 70 27.32 -20.06 -0.27
C LEU A 70 26.24 -19.81 0.80
N LEU A 71 26.57 -20.04 2.08
CA LEU A 71 25.67 -19.75 3.20
C LEU A 71 25.44 -18.24 3.38
N GLU A 72 26.47 -17.40 3.21
CA GLU A 72 26.29 -15.93 3.25
C GLU A 72 25.31 -15.43 2.17
N ILE A 73 25.36 -15.98 0.97
CA ILE A 73 24.41 -15.64 -0.11
C ILE A 73 22.99 -16.11 0.26
N ASN A 74 22.84 -17.29 0.85
CA ASN A 74 21.56 -17.81 1.29
C ASN A 74 20.96 -16.99 2.45
N ASP A 75 21.77 -16.57 3.42
CA ASP A 75 21.35 -15.70 4.51
C ASP A 75 20.90 -14.33 3.97
N SER A 76 21.60 -13.79 2.98
CA SER A 76 21.18 -12.56 2.29
C SER A 76 19.81 -12.75 1.62
N ALA A 77 19.59 -13.85 0.90
CA ALA A 77 18.30 -14.18 0.28
C ALA A 77 17.18 -14.32 1.33
N THR A 78 17.47 -14.99 2.44
CA THR A 78 16.53 -15.19 3.56
C THR A 78 16.16 -13.85 4.21
N ASN A 79 17.13 -12.96 4.43
CA ASN A 79 16.89 -11.62 4.97
C ASN A 79 16.02 -10.76 4.03
N MET A 80 16.19 -10.89 2.71
CA MET A 80 15.31 -10.21 1.76
C MET A 80 13.88 -10.74 1.82
N VAL A 81 13.68 -12.06 1.91
CA VAL A 81 12.34 -12.66 2.07
C VAL A 81 11.67 -12.14 3.35
N HIS A 82 12.41 -12.04 4.46
CA HIS A 82 11.90 -11.45 5.69
C HIS A 82 11.51 -9.98 5.55
N ALA A 83 12.32 -9.18 4.85
CA ALA A 83 12.01 -7.78 4.58
C ALA A 83 10.74 -7.63 3.72
N VAL A 84 10.58 -8.48 2.69
CA VAL A 84 9.39 -8.49 1.83
C VAL A 84 8.14 -8.86 2.62
N ALA A 85 8.19 -9.89 3.46
CA ALA A 85 7.06 -10.28 4.30
C ALA A 85 6.61 -9.15 5.26
N ASN A 86 7.57 -8.40 5.82
CA ASN A 86 7.26 -7.24 6.65
C ASN A 86 6.57 -6.11 5.86
N LEU A 87 6.97 -5.88 4.61
CA LEU A 87 6.31 -4.90 3.74
C LEU A 87 4.90 -5.36 3.38
N GLU A 88 4.69 -6.63 3.09
CA GLU A 88 3.37 -7.21 2.79
C GLU A 88 2.39 -7.03 3.97
N LEU A 89 2.86 -7.30 5.19
CA LEU A 89 2.08 -7.04 6.41
C LEU A 89 1.72 -5.57 6.56
N ALA A 90 2.69 -4.65 6.38
CA ALA A 90 2.42 -3.22 6.48
C ALA A 90 1.44 -2.71 5.41
N LEU A 91 1.43 -3.31 4.22
CA LEU A 91 0.46 -3.01 3.17
C LEU A 91 -0.93 -3.54 3.51
N LYS A 92 -1.02 -4.75 4.06
CA LYS A 92 -2.27 -5.32 4.55
C LYS A 92 -2.90 -4.46 5.65
N ASP A 93 -2.12 -4.03 6.63
CA ASP A 93 -2.58 -3.17 7.72
C ASP A 93 -3.14 -1.83 7.19
N LYS A 94 -2.47 -1.25 6.19
CA LYS A 94 -2.95 -0.02 5.53
C LYS A 94 -4.26 -0.24 4.77
N LEU A 95 -4.40 -1.36 4.06
CA LEU A 95 -5.63 -1.71 3.34
C LEU A 95 -6.79 -1.93 4.32
N GLU A 96 -6.57 -2.68 5.39
CA GLU A 96 -7.56 -2.91 6.45
C GLU A 96 -8.00 -1.60 7.10
N PHE A 97 -7.06 -0.69 7.38
CA PHE A 97 -7.38 0.63 7.90
C PHE A 97 -8.31 1.39 6.95
N VAL A 98 -8.01 1.43 5.66
CA VAL A 98 -8.87 2.07 4.65
C VAL A 98 -10.25 1.39 4.64
N THR A 99 -10.32 0.07 4.46
CA THR A 99 -11.60 -0.66 4.38
C THR A 99 -12.48 -0.46 5.62
N ASN A 100 -11.90 -0.54 6.82
CA ASN A 100 -12.65 -0.36 8.07
C ASN A 100 -13.17 1.07 8.27
N ASN A 101 -12.45 2.08 7.76
CA ASN A 101 -12.88 3.49 7.87
C ASN A 101 -13.85 3.90 6.75
N PHE A 102 -13.81 3.26 5.58
CA PHE A 102 -14.77 3.54 4.48
C PHE A 102 -16.11 2.79 4.62
N CYS A 103 -16.18 1.72 5.42
CA CYS A 103 -17.42 0.95 5.65
C CYS A 103 -18.45 1.69 6.54
N TYR A 104 -18.11 2.85 7.09
CA TYR A 104 -19.04 3.69 7.85
C TYR A 104 -19.90 4.63 6.98
N SER A 105 -19.59 4.79 5.68
CA SER A 105 -20.29 5.75 4.82
C SER A 105 -21.53 5.18 4.13
N SER A 106 -21.97 3.97 4.47
CA SER A 106 -23.09 3.27 3.82
C SER A 106 -24.15 2.73 4.79
N CYS A 107 -24.12 3.12 6.06
CA CYS A 107 -25.05 2.62 7.08
C CYS A 107 -26.02 3.66 7.63
N ASP A 108 -26.11 4.86 7.05
CA ASP A 108 -26.96 5.95 7.58
C ASP A 108 -28.09 6.41 6.62
N ASP A 109 -28.47 5.64 5.60
CA ASP A 109 -29.62 5.96 4.73
C ASP A 109 -30.76 4.93 4.83
N ASP A 110 -31.01 4.38 6.02
CA ASP A 110 -32.28 3.73 6.38
C ASP A 110 -32.91 4.51 7.55
N ASP A 111 -33.61 5.61 7.26
CA ASP A 111 -34.77 6.06 8.05
C ASP A 111 -35.53 7.20 7.31
N ASP A 112 -36.75 6.85 6.90
CA ASP A 112 -37.96 7.68 6.83
C ASP A 112 -38.02 8.94 5.93
N ASN A 113 -38.51 8.78 4.69
CA ASN A 113 -39.74 9.48 4.27
C ASN A 113 -40.28 8.97 2.93
N ASP A 114 -41.24 8.06 3.03
CA ASP A 114 -42.26 7.81 2.02
C ASP A 114 -43.42 8.79 2.34
N ASP A 115 -43.37 10.03 1.82
CA ASP A 115 -44.56 10.90 1.74
C ASP A 115 -44.44 11.92 0.59
N CYS A 116 -45.44 11.84 -0.31
CA CYS A 116 -45.79 12.67 -1.48
C CYS A 116 -44.94 12.57 -2.77
#